data_AF-A0A4R4QKE4-F1
#
_entry.id   AF-A0A4R4QKE4-F1
#
_cell.length_a   1.000
_cell.length_b   1.000
_cell.length_c   1.000
_cell.angle_alpha   90.00
_cell.angle_beta   90.00
_cell.angle_gamma   90.00
#
_symmetry.space_group_name_H-M   'P 1'
#
loop_
_entity.id
_entity.type
_entity.pdbx_description
1 polymer ?
#
loop_
_entity_poly.entity_id
_entity_poly.type
_entity_poly.pdbx_seq_one_letter_code
_entity_poly.pdbx_strand_id
1 'polypeptide(L)'
;MAAVGSGLLAVTGAGAGHALWYSGDLGDSWRSVTMPVEVADTGETAVAVAAQGERLLLMADDGAASRAWWTPVSGLGGDEGSKSRPSTWN
;
A
#
# COMPACT_ATOMS: atom_id res chain seq x y z
N MET A 1 -4.34 1.88 -8.95
CA MET A 1 -3.93 3.22 -8.48
C MET A 1 -5.18 3.95 -7.98
N ALA A 2 -5.04 4.82 -6.98
CA ALA A 2 -6.10 5.66 -6.44
C ALA A 2 -5.59 7.07 -6.15
N ALA A 3 -6.45 8.09 -6.28
CA ALA A 3 -6.17 9.43 -5.78
C ALA A 3 -6.52 9.49 -4.29
N VAL A 4 -5.66 10.08 -3.47
CA VAL A 4 -5.84 10.18 -2.02
C VAL A 4 -5.33 11.54 -1.54
N GLY A 5 -6.20 12.31 -0.88
CA GLY A 5 -5.93 13.72 -0.60
C GLY A 5 -5.55 14.48 -1.87
N SER A 6 -4.37 15.10 -1.84
CA SER A 6 -3.76 15.79 -2.99
C SER A 6 -2.74 14.94 -3.76
N GLY A 7 -2.64 13.64 -3.48
CA GLY A 7 -1.61 12.75 -4.00
C GLY A 7 -2.17 11.53 -4.73
N LEU A 8 -1.25 10.69 -5.18
CA LEU A 8 -1.54 9.41 -5.84
C LEU A 8 -0.94 8.26 -5.05
N LEU A 9 -1.63 7.12 -5.09
CA LEU A 9 -1.14 5.86 -4.54
C LEU A 9 -1.25 4.74 -5.58
N ALA A 10 -0.16 4.04 -5.81
CA ALA A 10 -0.06 2.97 -6.79
C ALA A 10 0.38 1.65 -6.16
N VAL A 11 -0.14 0.56 -6.70
CA VAL A 11 0.32 -0.81 -6.43
C VAL A 11 0.96 -1.30 -7.71
N THR A 12 2.13 -1.91 -7.59
CA THR A 12 2.85 -2.52 -8.72
C THR A 12 3.23 -3.96 -8.38
N GLY A 13 3.13 -4.87 -9.36
CA GLY A 13 3.85 -6.14 -9.30
C GLY A 13 5.34 -5.91 -9.58
N ALA A 14 6.20 -6.44 -8.73
CA ALA A 14 7.66 -6.28 -8.78
C ALA A 14 8.39 -7.61 -9.01
N GLY A 15 7.75 -8.57 -9.70
CA GLY A 15 8.31 -9.88 -10.07
C GLY A 15 8.51 -10.88 -8.92
N ALA A 16 8.85 -10.39 -7.72
CA ALA A 16 8.93 -11.19 -6.49
C ALA A 16 7.71 -10.98 -5.56
N GLY A 17 6.92 -9.92 -5.79
CA GLY A 17 5.80 -9.55 -4.93
C GLY A 17 5.16 -8.24 -5.34
N HIS A 18 4.24 -7.75 -4.53
CA HIS A 18 3.59 -6.45 -4.72
C HIS A 18 4.30 -5.35 -3.94
N ALA A 19 4.33 -4.14 -4.49
CA ALA A 19 4.88 -2.95 -3.85
C ALA A 19 3.87 -1.80 -3.88
N LEU A 20 3.91 -0.97 -2.84
CA LEU A 20 3.05 0.19 -2.67
C LEU A 20 3.88 1.47 -2.81
N TRP A 21 3.35 2.43 -3.56
CA TRP A 21 4.02 3.69 -3.85
C TRP A 21 3.11 4.88 -3.61
N TYR A 22 3.66 5.97 -3.11
CA TYR A 22 2.97 7.24 -2.94
C TYR A 22 3.68 8.35 -3.71
N SER A 23 2.90 9.20 -4.37
CA SER A 23 3.36 10.45 -4.96
C SER A 23 2.57 11.60 -4.35
N GLY A 24 3.29 12.60 -3.82
CA GLY A 24 2.70 13.84 -3.31
C GLY A 24 2.59 14.95 -4.36
N ASP A 25 3.15 14.71 -5.55
CA ASP A 25 3.29 15.65 -6.66
C ASP A 25 2.61 15.11 -7.94
N LEU A 26 1.52 14.36 -7.76
CA LEU A 26 0.64 13.89 -8.83
C LEU A 26 1.33 13.03 -9.91
N GLY A 27 2.41 12.35 -9.55
CA GLY A 27 3.09 11.33 -10.35
C GLY A 27 4.49 11.69 -10.78
N ASP A 28 4.98 12.89 -10.47
CA ASP A 28 6.33 13.35 -10.84
C ASP A 28 7.43 12.60 -10.04
N SER A 29 7.21 12.37 -8.75
CA SER A 29 8.09 11.58 -7.90
C SER A 29 7.33 10.58 -7.04
N TRP A 30 7.97 9.44 -6.77
CA TRP A 30 7.38 8.32 -6.06
C TRP A 30 8.28 7.88 -4.92
N ARG A 31 7.69 7.62 -3.76
CA ARG A 31 8.35 6.97 -2.63
C ARG A 31 7.68 5.65 -2.31
N SER A 32 8.48 4.67 -1.90
CA SER A 32 7.97 3.40 -1.41
C SER A 32 7.17 3.62 -0.12
N VAL A 33 6.10 2.86 0.04
CA VAL A 33 5.30 2.79 1.24
C VAL A 33 5.36 1.35 1.75
N THR A 34 5.73 1.18 3.01
CA THR A 34 5.75 -0.13 3.64
C THR A 34 4.34 -0.71 3.71
N MET A 35 4.15 -1.89 3.11
CA MET A 35 2.91 -2.65 3.21
C MET A 35 2.79 -3.33 4.58
N PRO A 36 1.58 -3.49 5.14
CA PRO A 36 1.34 -4.21 6.38
C PRO A 36 1.51 -5.73 6.27
N VAL A 37 1.64 -6.25 5.06
CA VAL A 37 1.95 -7.64 4.77
C VAL A 37 2.72 -7.71 3.45
N GLU A 38 3.68 -8.63 3.36
CA GLU A 38 4.31 -8.99 2.10
C GLU A 38 3.39 -9.95 1.33
N VAL A 39 3.17 -9.67 0.04
CA VAL A 39 2.35 -10.51 -0.83
C VAL A 39 3.22 -10.93 -2.01
N ALA A 40 3.52 -12.22 -2.08
CA ALA A 40 4.26 -12.79 -3.20
C ALA A 40 3.42 -12.70 -4.48
N ASP A 41 4.06 -12.54 -5.63
CA ASP A 41 3.38 -12.48 -6.93
C ASP A 41 3.36 -13.88 -7.56
N THR A 42 2.45 -14.74 -7.08
CA THR A 42 2.37 -16.16 -7.50
C THR A 42 1.29 -16.42 -8.55
N GLY A 43 0.62 -15.38 -9.06
CA GLY A 43 -0.49 -15.48 -10.03
C GLY A 43 -1.86 -15.74 -9.40
N GLU A 44 -1.93 -16.20 -8.16
CA GLU A 44 -3.17 -16.35 -7.37
C GLU A 44 -3.35 -15.22 -6.34
N THR A 45 -2.43 -14.25 -6.31
CA THR A 45 -2.45 -13.14 -5.35
C THR A 45 -2.92 -11.85 -5.99
N ALA A 46 -3.47 -10.97 -5.16
CA ALA A 46 -3.92 -9.66 -5.59
C ALA A 46 -3.70 -8.61 -4.50
N VAL A 47 -3.32 -7.41 -4.91
CA VAL A 47 -3.27 -6.25 -4.03
C VAL A 47 -4.00 -5.09 -4.68
N ALA A 48 -4.94 -4.49 -3.93
CA ALA A 48 -5.77 -3.40 -4.39
C ALA A 48 -5.78 -2.27 -3.36
N VAL A 49 -5.99 -1.05 -3.87
CA VAL A 49 -6.01 0.16 -3.05
C VAL A 49 -7.24 0.98 -3.39
N ALA A 50 -7.83 1.56 -2.35
CA ALA A 50 -8.92 2.53 -2.46
C ALA A 50 -8.66 3.69 -1.50
N ALA A 51 -9.32 4.81 -1.75
CA ALA A 51 -9.17 6.02 -0.96
C ALA A 51 -10.50 6.75 -0.82
N GLN A 52 -10.67 7.42 0.32
CA GLN A 52 -11.76 8.34 0.60
C GLN A 52 -11.22 9.53 1.38
N GLY A 53 -11.15 10.69 0.74
CA GLY A 53 -10.51 11.88 1.30
C GLY A 53 -9.04 11.60 1.63
N GLU A 54 -8.65 11.81 2.89
CA GLU A 54 -7.31 11.57 3.42
C GLU A 54 -7.10 10.15 3.98
N ARG A 55 -8.09 9.25 3.80
CA ARG A 55 -8.01 7.87 4.27
C ARG A 55 -7.76 6.93 3.11
N LEU A 56 -6.88 5.98 3.35
CA LEU A 56 -6.51 4.94 2.42
C LEU A 56 -6.96 3.58 2.97
N LEU A 57 -7.34 2.69 2.06
CA LEU A 57 -7.63 1.27 2.30
C LEU A 57 -6.71 0.44 1.40
N LEU A 58 -6.00 -0.52 2.00
CA LEU A 58 -5.26 -1.56 1.30
C LEU A 58 -5.98 -2.89 1.50
N MET A 59 -6.16 -3.62 0.42
CA MET A 59 -6.65 -5.00 0.43
C MET A 59 -5.57 -5.89 -0.17
N ALA A 60 -5.26 -6.99 0.50
CA ALA A 60 -4.36 -8.01 0.02
C ALA A 60 -5.06 -9.37 0.05
N ASP A 61 -4.88 -10.13 -1.00
CA ASP A 61 -5.22 -11.54 -1.09
C ASP A 61 -3.95 -12.32 -1.40
N ASP A 62 -3.60 -13.25 -0.50
CA ASP A 62 -2.40 -14.10 -0.63
C ASP A 62 -2.68 -15.46 -1.28
N GLY A 63 -3.87 -15.63 -1.87
CA GLY A 63 -4.36 -16.88 -2.47
C GLY A 63 -4.99 -17.84 -1.45
N ALA A 64 -4.78 -17.60 -0.14
CA ALA A 64 -5.36 -18.41 0.92
C ALA A 64 -6.38 -17.60 1.76
N ALA A 65 -6.13 -16.32 1.99
CA ALA A 65 -7.01 -15.43 2.72
C ALA A 65 -6.90 -13.98 2.25
N SER A 66 -8.03 -13.29 2.25
CA SER A 66 -8.08 -11.84 2.03
C SER A 66 -8.00 -11.08 3.37
N ARG A 67 -7.28 -9.96 3.38
CA ARG A 67 -7.13 -9.07 4.54
C ARG A 67 -7.19 -7.61 4.08
N ALA A 68 -7.62 -6.73 4.98
CA ALA A 68 -7.69 -5.31 4.71
C ALA A 68 -7.17 -4.48 5.89
N TRP A 69 -6.61 -3.33 5.57
CA TRP A 69 -6.06 -2.35 6.51
C TRP A 69 -6.36 -0.95 6.04
N TRP A 70 -6.43 -0.01 6.98
CA TRP A 70 -6.56 1.40 6.64
C TRP A 70 -5.56 2.26 7.39
N THR A 71 -5.22 3.40 6.80
CA THR A 71 -4.36 4.42 7.40
C THR A 71 -4.70 5.81 6.84
N PRO A 72 -4.54 6.90 7.61
CA PRO A 72 -4.53 8.25 7.04
C PRO A 72 -3.27 8.48 6.18
N VAL A 73 -3.33 9.36 5.17
CA VAL A 73 -2.16 9.72 4.33
C VAL A 73 -0.98 10.23 5.16
N SER A 74 -1.26 10.98 6.24
CA SER A 74 -0.23 11.44 7.17
C SER A 74 0.51 10.30 7.88
N GLY A 75 -0.06 9.10 7.91
CA GLY A 75 0.57 7.87 8.42
C GLY A 75 1.48 7.18 7.40
N LEU A 76 1.54 7.57 6.13
CA LEU A 76 2.40 6.90 5.15
C LEU A 76 3.90 7.20 5.33
N GLY A 77 4.25 8.14 6.22
CA GLY A 77 5.64 8.43 6.60
C GLY A 77 6.00 7.76 7.94
N GLY A 78 6.53 6.54 7.92
CA GLY A 78 6.95 5.86 9.14
C GLY A 78 7.90 4.67 8.91
N ASP A 79 9.13 4.83 9.42
CA ASP A 79 10.31 3.97 9.61
C ASP A 79 10.45 2.59 8.91
N GLU A 80 11.61 2.44 8.26
CA GLU A 80 12.20 1.16 7.89
C GLU A 80 12.67 0.41 9.14
N GLY A 81 11.98 -0.66 9.52
CA GLY A 81 12.57 -1.66 10.42
C GLY A 81 11.63 -2.30 11.42
N SER A 82 10.69 -3.14 10.97
CA SER A 82 10.24 -4.31 11.73
C SER A 82 9.30 -5.17 10.89
N LYS A 83 9.40 -6.50 11.02
CA LYS A 83 8.51 -7.51 10.40
C LYS A 83 7.09 -7.56 10.99
N SER A 84 6.70 -6.53 11.75
CA SER A 84 5.35 -6.35 12.27
C SER A 84 4.61 -5.36 11.37
N ARG A 85 3.27 -5.43 11.32
CA ARG A 85 2.44 -4.42 10.65
C ARG A 85 3.00 -3.02 10.99
N PRO A 86 3.30 -2.16 10.01
CA PRO A 86 3.75 -0.81 10.29
C PRO A 86 2.72 -0.16 11.20
N SER A 87 3.18 0.58 12.21
CA SER A 87 2.34 1.20 13.25
C SER A 87 1.23 2.11 12.70
N THR A 88 1.36 2.46 11.42
CA THR A 88 0.49 3.36 10.69
C THR A 88 -0.75 2.64 10.13
N TRP A 89 -0.74 1.32 10.00
CA TRP A 89 -1.86 0.52 9.53
C TRP A 89 -2.63 -0.12 10.68
N ASN A 90 -3.94 0.09 10.71
CA ASN A 90 -4.85 -0.59 11.62
C ASN A 90 -5.20 -2.01 11.12
#